data_AF-A0ABD2WE03-F1
#
_entry.id   AF-A0ABD2WE03-F1
#
_cell.length_a   1.000
_cell.length_b   1.000
_cell.length_c   1.000
_cell.angle_alpha   90.00
_cell.angle_beta   90.00
_cell.angle_gamma   90.00
#
_symmetry.space_group_name_H-M   'P 1'
#
loop_
_entity.id
_entity.type
_entity.pdbx_description
1 polymer ?
#
loop_
_entity_poly.entity_id
_entity_poly.type
_entity_poly.pdbx_seq_one_letter_code
_entity_poly.pdbx_strand_id
1 'polypeptide(L)'
;MIVAGSCQRLACFTKVLNSLNNGLQFCQRGDIYVYRKIYSSAVVYICPSSANKSSNIKKKQLCTNYPLTNVQKHSKVSHILLKNVKHYSIAAKIVEKSPAKVQPYMKLMRIDKPIGSWLLFWPCGWSIAMAAPAGAFPDPGMLALFGVGAFIMRGAGCTINDMWDKDIDKKVARTKDRPLVTGEVSQMQALTFLAGQLSMGLLVLTQLNWYSIVLGASSLGLVVIYPLMKRVTYWPQLILGMTFNWGALLGWSAIQGQCDWTVCLPLYAAGICWTILYDTIYAHQDKVDDILLGIKSTALKFGDKTKLYLSGFGVTMIANLVAAGYFAEQALPYYGAVSIVGGHLLYQLYTLDINDPKNCAKKFISNHRVGMILFAGIILGNLAKNTINNKVTEVENLNKLEQKNILSKVAVPL
;
A
#
# COMPACT_ATOMS: atom_id res chain seq x y z
N MET A 1 -25.57 -17.87 1.89
CA MET A 1 -26.56 -16.98 2.54
C MET A 1 -26.64 -15.69 1.73
N ILE A 2 -27.65 -15.58 0.86
CA ILE A 2 -27.85 -14.42 -0.02
C ILE A 2 -28.41 -13.29 0.84
N VAL A 3 -27.61 -12.29 1.16
CA VAL A 3 -28.12 -11.05 1.75
C VAL A 3 -28.31 -10.05 0.61
N ALA A 4 -29.46 -10.15 -0.04
CA ALA A 4 -30.05 -9.01 -0.73
C ALA A 4 -30.46 -7.99 0.35
N GLY A 5 -29.68 -6.91 0.46
CA GLY A 5 -29.84 -5.93 1.53
C GLY A 5 -29.84 -4.52 0.96
N SER A 6 -30.99 -4.14 0.40
CA SER A 6 -31.32 -2.77 0.02
C SER A 6 -30.96 -1.77 1.13
N CYS A 7 -30.41 -0.66 0.67
CA CYS A 7 -30.12 0.56 1.40
C CYS A 7 -31.36 1.04 2.18
N GLN A 8 -31.53 0.64 3.45
CA GLN A 8 -32.47 1.30 4.39
C GLN A 8 -32.47 0.85 5.87
N ARG A 9 -31.75 -0.22 6.29
CA ARG A 9 -31.88 -0.75 7.68
C ARG A 9 -30.74 -0.46 8.68
N LEU A 10 -29.79 0.43 8.37
CA LEU A 10 -28.74 0.85 9.33
C LEU A 10 -28.94 2.25 9.92
N ALA A 11 -30.06 2.91 9.64
CA ALA A 11 -30.43 4.18 10.29
C ALA A 11 -30.88 4.02 11.76
N CYS A 12 -31.19 2.80 12.21
CA CYS A 12 -31.69 2.57 13.57
C CYS A 12 -30.57 2.48 14.62
N PHE A 13 -29.39 1.98 14.25
CA PHE A 13 -28.26 1.83 15.20
C PHE A 13 -27.50 3.15 15.45
N THR A 14 -27.53 4.09 14.50
CA THR A 14 -26.92 5.41 14.64
C THR A 14 -27.75 6.38 15.51
N LYS A 15 -29.07 6.15 15.61
CA LYS A 15 -29.97 6.98 16.44
C LYS A 15 -29.83 6.70 17.94
N VAL A 16 -29.48 5.47 18.34
CA VAL A 16 -29.28 5.10 19.75
C VAL A 16 -27.94 5.64 20.28
N LEU A 17 -26.91 5.73 19.44
CA LEU A 17 -25.60 6.26 19.84
C LEU A 17 -25.52 7.80 19.84
N ASN A 18 -26.41 8.49 19.12
CA ASN A 18 -26.51 9.96 19.16
C ASN A 18 -27.32 10.50 20.34
N SER A 19 -27.89 9.64 21.18
CA SER A 19 -28.60 10.05 22.42
C SER A 19 -27.66 10.31 23.61
N LEU A 20 -26.34 10.13 23.45
CA LEU A 20 -25.35 10.17 24.54
C LEU A 20 -24.28 11.25 24.41
N ASN A 21 -24.44 12.23 23.53
CA ASN A 21 -23.48 13.34 23.41
C ASN A 21 -24.21 14.69 23.32
N ASN A 22 -24.58 15.23 24.48
CA ASN A 22 -25.10 16.58 24.59
C ASN A 22 -23.95 17.59 24.51
N GLY A 23 -24.04 18.49 23.52
CA GLY A 23 -23.40 19.80 23.62
C GLY A 23 -22.43 20.15 22.50
N LEU A 24 -22.92 20.33 21.27
CA LEU A 24 -22.32 21.22 20.26
C LEU A 24 -23.42 21.69 19.30
N GLN A 25 -23.97 22.88 19.53
CA GLN A 25 -24.78 23.60 18.54
C GLN A 25 -23.83 24.27 17.54
N PHE A 26 -23.85 23.83 16.28
CA PHE A 26 -23.20 24.55 15.18
C PHE A 26 -24.21 25.46 14.48
N CYS A 27 -24.01 26.77 14.59
CA CYS A 27 -24.75 27.78 13.87
C CYS A 27 -24.15 27.94 12.47
N GLN A 28 -24.91 27.57 11.44
CA GLN A 28 -24.46 27.64 10.04
C GLN A 28 -24.73 29.05 9.48
N ARG A 29 -23.66 29.83 9.24
CA ARG A 29 -23.69 31.00 8.36
C ARG A 29 -22.53 30.86 7.39
N GLY A 30 -22.86 30.83 6.09
CA GLY A 30 -21.94 30.47 5.03
C GLY A 30 -20.73 31.40 4.97
N ASP A 31 -19.58 30.83 4.63
CA ASP A 31 -18.60 31.50 3.79
C ASP A 31 -17.68 30.48 3.10
N ILE A 32 -17.37 30.85 1.87
CA ILE A 32 -16.75 30.10 0.80
C ILE A 32 -15.25 29.98 1.08
N TYR A 33 -14.70 28.77 1.12
CA TYR A 33 -13.25 28.58 1.09
C TYR A 33 -12.74 28.68 -0.35
N VAL A 34 -12.39 29.91 -0.78
CA VAL A 34 -11.63 30.16 -2.01
C VAL A 34 -10.16 29.77 -1.78
N TYR A 35 -9.76 28.58 -2.23
CA TYR A 35 -8.34 28.25 -2.36
C TYR A 35 -7.79 28.83 -3.66
N ARG A 36 -6.95 29.86 -3.55
CA ARG A 36 -6.28 30.52 -4.68
C ARG A 36 -5.20 29.59 -5.26
N LYS A 37 -5.55 28.90 -6.34
CA LYS A 37 -4.65 28.08 -7.16
C LYS A 37 -3.70 29.00 -7.95
N ILE A 38 -2.47 29.20 -7.45
CA ILE A 38 -1.40 29.85 -8.23
C ILE A 38 -0.67 28.76 -9.01
N TYR A 39 -1.06 28.58 -10.27
CA TYR A 39 -0.18 28.69 -11.45
C TYR A 39 -0.94 28.30 -12.73
N SER A 40 -1.14 29.35 -13.53
CA SER A 40 -1.31 29.53 -14.98
C SER A 40 -2.00 28.50 -15.89
N SER A 41 -2.84 29.11 -16.75
CA SER A 41 -3.27 28.70 -18.09
C SER A 41 -4.48 27.78 -18.20
N ALA A 42 -5.67 28.35 -17.93
CA ALA A 42 -6.89 27.93 -18.60
C ALA A 42 -7.69 29.17 -19.04
N VAL A 43 -7.86 29.29 -20.35
CA VAL A 43 -8.70 30.27 -21.03
C VAL A 43 -10.15 30.07 -20.56
N VAL A 44 -10.73 31.10 -19.95
CA VAL A 44 -12.15 31.11 -19.57
C VAL A 44 -12.94 31.66 -20.75
N TYR A 45 -13.80 30.83 -21.35
CA TYR A 45 -14.92 31.32 -22.14
C TYR A 45 -15.97 31.87 -21.18
N ILE A 46 -16.15 33.18 -21.18
CA ILE A 46 -17.26 33.83 -20.48
C ILE A 46 -18.46 33.84 -21.43
N CYS A 47 -19.47 33.02 -21.16
CA CYS A 47 -20.81 33.23 -21.73
C CYS A 47 -21.46 34.44 -21.03
N PRO A 48 -21.99 35.44 -21.77
CA PRO A 48 -22.73 36.52 -21.15
C PRO A 48 -24.12 36.02 -20.74
N SER A 49 -24.40 36.05 -19.43
CA SER A 49 -25.74 35.91 -18.87
C SER A 49 -26.55 37.18 -19.12
N SER A 50 -27.82 36.97 -19.47
CA SER A 50 -28.85 37.95 -19.79
C SER A 50 -29.14 38.99 -18.70
N ALA A 51 -29.29 40.24 -19.16
CA ALA A 51 -30.28 41.26 -18.77
C ALA A 51 -30.52 41.57 -17.27
N ASN A 52 -30.11 42.77 -16.82
CA ASN A 52 -31.08 43.78 -16.39
C ASN A 52 -30.53 45.22 -16.29
N LYS A 53 -31.45 46.14 -16.61
CA LYS A 53 -31.50 47.61 -16.72
C LYS A 53 -30.57 48.54 -15.90
N SER A 54 -30.21 49.63 -16.60
CA SER A 54 -30.15 51.05 -16.17
C SER A 54 -29.00 51.54 -15.27
N SER A 55 -28.05 52.32 -15.83
CA SER A 55 -28.07 53.81 -15.77
C SER A 55 -26.71 54.42 -16.17
N ASN A 56 -26.79 55.41 -17.07
CA ASN A 56 -25.84 56.44 -17.51
C ASN A 56 -24.56 56.72 -16.68
N ILE A 57 -23.37 56.54 -17.29
CA ILE A 57 -22.21 57.46 -17.14
C ILE A 57 -21.46 57.57 -18.50
N LYS A 58 -21.09 58.80 -18.87
CA LYS A 58 -20.55 59.27 -20.17
C LYS A 58 -19.02 59.12 -20.33
N LYS A 59 -18.60 58.96 -21.61
CA LYS A 59 -17.31 59.32 -22.28
C LYS A 59 -16.08 58.45 -21.89
N LYS A 60 -15.13 58.07 -22.77
CA LYS A 60 -14.68 58.60 -24.08
C LYS A 60 -13.75 57.54 -24.75
N GLN A 61 -13.82 57.43 -26.08
CA GLN A 61 -12.73 57.16 -27.05
C GLN A 61 -11.73 55.99 -26.80
N LEU A 62 -11.82 54.93 -27.62
CA LEU A 62 -10.86 54.67 -28.72
C LEU A 62 -11.36 53.46 -29.56
N CYS A 63 -11.98 53.73 -30.71
CA CYS A 63 -12.12 52.76 -31.78
C CYS A 63 -11.27 53.29 -32.95
N THR A 64 -10.13 52.66 -33.20
CA THR A 64 -9.40 52.82 -34.46
C THR A 64 -9.10 51.44 -35.03
N ASN A 65 -9.46 51.31 -36.30
CA ASN A 65 -9.39 50.13 -37.15
C ASN A 65 -7.99 49.52 -37.25
N TYR A 66 -7.89 48.20 -37.19
CA TYR A 66 -6.83 47.43 -37.86
C TYR A 66 -7.46 46.20 -38.54
N PRO A 67 -7.00 45.84 -39.76
CA PRO A 67 -7.72 44.95 -40.65
C PRO A 67 -7.60 43.47 -40.24
N LEU A 68 -8.69 42.74 -40.47
CA LEU A 68 -8.76 41.28 -40.48
C LEU A 68 -7.94 40.73 -41.65
N THR A 69 -6.66 40.45 -41.45
CA THR A 69 -5.88 39.59 -42.35
C THR A 69 -5.05 38.59 -41.55
N ASN A 70 -5.08 37.34 -42.02
CA ASN A 70 -4.35 36.15 -41.53
C ASN A 70 -4.88 35.41 -40.28
N VAL A 71 -6.12 34.91 -40.38
CA VAL A 71 -6.56 33.72 -39.62
C VAL A 71 -6.63 32.53 -40.57
N GLN A 72 -5.50 31.99 -41.02
CA GLN A 72 -5.50 30.71 -41.75
C GLN A 72 -4.23 29.86 -41.61
N LYS A 73 -3.38 30.11 -40.60
CA LYS A 73 -2.14 29.34 -40.44
C LYS A 73 -1.83 28.94 -38.99
N HIS A 74 -2.79 28.32 -38.30
CA HIS A 74 -2.52 27.68 -37.00
C HIS A 74 -3.29 26.38 -36.73
N SER A 75 -3.71 25.63 -37.76
CA SER A 75 -4.33 24.30 -37.57
C SER A 75 -3.32 23.13 -37.46
N LYS A 76 -2.02 23.36 -37.68
CA LYS A 76 -0.98 22.30 -37.58
C LYS A 76 -0.17 22.30 -36.27
N VAL A 77 -0.26 23.36 -35.46
CA VAL A 77 0.54 23.49 -34.22
C VAL A 77 -0.17 22.88 -33.00
N SER A 78 -1.50 22.78 -33.03
CA SER A 78 -2.31 22.20 -31.95
C SER A 78 -2.19 20.67 -31.81
N HIS A 79 -1.79 19.95 -32.87
CA HIS A 79 -1.57 18.50 -32.79
C HIS A 79 -0.17 18.10 -32.28
N ILE A 80 0.79 19.04 -32.22
CA ILE A 80 2.18 18.74 -31.83
C ILE A 80 2.44 19.06 -30.34
N LEU A 81 1.63 19.90 -29.69
CA LEU A 81 1.84 20.36 -28.30
C LEU A 81 0.97 19.67 -27.22
N LEU A 82 0.31 18.55 -27.54
CA LEU A 82 -0.42 17.73 -26.55
C LEU A 82 0.13 16.29 -26.40
N LYS A 83 1.40 16.06 -26.73
CA LYS A 83 2.12 14.92 -26.13
C LYS A 83 2.70 15.37 -24.79
N ASN A 84 1.81 15.54 -23.81
CA ASN A 84 2.21 15.31 -22.42
C ASN A 84 2.63 13.85 -22.35
N VAL A 85 3.93 13.59 -22.48
CA VAL A 85 4.50 12.25 -22.28
C VAL A 85 4.35 11.96 -20.79
N LYS A 86 3.16 11.49 -20.39
CA LYS A 86 2.96 10.85 -19.11
C LYS A 86 3.91 9.66 -19.11
N HIS A 87 4.92 9.69 -18.25
CA HIS A 87 5.78 8.54 -18.02
C HIS A 87 4.95 7.43 -17.36
N TYR A 88 4.32 6.61 -18.20
CA TYR A 88 3.57 5.44 -17.77
C TYR A 88 4.54 4.33 -17.37
N SER A 89 4.23 3.67 -16.25
CA SER A 89 4.90 2.42 -15.86
C SER A 89 4.72 1.38 -16.97
N ILE A 90 5.62 0.39 -17.04
CA ILE A 90 5.49 -0.72 -18.00
C ILE A 90 4.13 -1.40 -17.84
N ALA A 91 3.69 -1.61 -16.60
CA ALA A 91 2.39 -2.21 -16.30
C ALA A 91 1.21 -1.38 -16.83
N ALA A 92 1.24 -0.05 -16.69
CA ALA A 92 0.22 0.82 -17.26
C ALA A 92 0.18 0.74 -18.79
N LYS A 93 1.33 0.66 -19.46
CA LYS A 93 1.40 0.46 -20.92
C LYS A 93 0.82 -0.88 -21.35
N ILE A 94 1.00 -1.94 -20.57
CA ILE A 94 0.40 -3.25 -20.85
C ILE A 94 -1.13 -3.15 -20.78
N VAL A 95 -1.67 -2.49 -19.76
CA VAL A 95 -3.12 -2.28 -19.63
C VAL A 95 -3.66 -1.46 -20.80
N GLU A 96 -3.00 -0.35 -21.16
CA GLU A 96 -3.44 0.50 -22.28
C GLU A 96 -3.42 -0.20 -23.64
N LYS A 97 -2.48 -1.13 -23.85
CA LYS A 97 -2.37 -1.92 -25.10
C LYS A 97 -3.29 -3.15 -25.13
N SER A 98 -3.91 -3.51 -24.02
CA SER A 98 -4.78 -4.69 -23.93
C SER A 98 -6.13 -4.45 -24.63
N PRO A 99 -6.86 -5.50 -25.04
CA PRO A 99 -8.16 -5.34 -25.69
C PRO A 99 -9.15 -4.51 -24.85
N ALA A 100 -9.93 -3.62 -25.49
CA ALA A 100 -10.82 -2.68 -24.81
C ALA A 100 -11.81 -3.35 -23.83
N LYS A 101 -12.23 -4.60 -24.10
CA LYS A 101 -13.11 -5.37 -23.20
C LYS A 101 -12.43 -5.83 -21.91
N VAL A 102 -11.10 -5.97 -21.90
CA VAL A 102 -10.30 -6.50 -20.79
C VAL A 102 -9.73 -5.38 -19.93
N GLN A 103 -9.44 -4.21 -20.53
CA GLN A 103 -8.86 -3.07 -19.81
C GLN A 103 -9.62 -2.68 -18.52
N PRO A 104 -10.97 -2.63 -18.50
CA PRO A 104 -11.70 -2.27 -17.29
C PRO A 104 -11.45 -3.24 -16.14
N TYR A 105 -11.37 -4.55 -16.41
CA TYR A 105 -11.05 -5.57 -15.41
C TYR A 105 -9.59 -5.48 -14.93
N MET A 106 -8.65 -5.17 -15.82
CA MET A 106 -7.25 -4.95 -15.45
C MET A 106 -7.07 -3.71 -14.57
N LYS A 107 -7.79 -2.62 -14.88
CA LYS A 107 -7.85 -1.42 -14.04
C LYS A 107 -8.51 -1.69 -12.69
N LEU A 108 -9.55 -2.53 -12.66
CA LEU A 108 -10.22 -2.96 -11.43
C LEU A 108 -9.28 -3.74 -10.51
N MET A 109 -8.43 -4.59 -11.08
CA MET A 109 -7.33 -5.27 -10.37
C MET A 109 -6.15 -4.39 -10.01
N ARG A 110 -6.11 -3.13 -10.46
CA ARG A 110 -4.97 -2.21 -10.32
C ARG A 110 -3.68 -2.72 -10.97
N ILE A 111 -3.78 -3.45 -12.09
CA ILE A 111 -2.59 -3.91 -12.83
C ILE A 111 -1.75 -2.72 -13.31
N ASP A 112 -2.38 -1.58 -13.63
CA ASP A 112 -1.70 -0.33 -13.99
C ASP A 112 -0.85 0.25 -12.84
N LYS A 113 -1.18 -0.10 -11.58
CA LYS A 113 -0.56 0.39 -10.34
C LYS A 113 -0.14 -0.79 -9.44
N PRO A 114 0.88 -1.57 -9.85
CA PRO A 114 1.20 -2.86 -9.22
C PRO A 114 1.83 -2.76 -7.83
N ILE A 115 2.13 -1.55 -7.35
CA ILE A 115 2.79 -1.32 -6.06
C ILE A 115 2.07 -2.02 -4.90
N GLY A 116 0.74 -2.04 -4.90
CA GLY A 116 -0.03 -2.71 -3.85
C GLY A 116 0.18 -4.23 -3.81
N SER A 117 0.36 -4.87 -4.97
CA SER A 117 0.62 -6.31 -5.06
C SER A 117 2.00 -6.64 -4.51
N TRP A 118 2.99 -5.79 -4.79
CA TRP A 118 4.33 -5.93 -4.21
C TRP A 118 4.33 -5.75 -2.70
N LEU A 119 3.63 -4.74 -2.18
CA LEU A 119 3.54 -4.50 -0.74
C LEU A 119 2.84 -5.65 -0.01
N LEU A 120 1.89 -6.33 -0.67
CA LEU A 120 1.28 -7.55 -0.13
C LEU A 120 2.21 -8.77 -0.22
N PHE A 121 3.06 -8.84 -1.25
CA PHE A 121 3.99 -9.95 -1.46
C PHE A 121 5.20 -9.92 -0.50
N TRP A 122 5.78 -8.75 -0.24
CA TRP A 122 7.04 -8.67 0.48
C TRP A 122 7.05 -9.35 1.86
N PRO A 123 6.01 -9.19 2.71
CA PRO A 123 5.94 -9.93 3.98
C PRO A 123 5.98 -11.46 3.79
N CYS A 124 5.36 -11.98 2.74
CA CYS A 124 5.44 -13.40 2.36
C CYS A 124 6.86 -13.79 2.00
N GLY A 125 7.50 -13.02 1.10
CA GLY A 125 8.86 -13.29 0.64
C GLY A 125 9.88 -13.24 1.77
N TRP A 126 9.80 -12.23 2.65
CA TRP A 126 10.65 -12.13 3.83
C TRP A 126 10.55 -13.36 4.72
N SER A 127 9.32 -13.78 4.99
CA SER A 127 9.04 -14.92 5.86
C SER A 127 9.49 -16.25 5.25
N ILE A 128 9.22 -16.49 3.96
CA ILE A 128 9.70 -17.66 3.22
C ILE A 128 11.24 -17.72 3.23
N ALA A 129 11.91 -16.59 3.02
CA ALA A 129 13.36 -16.54 3.02
C ALA A 129 13.99 -16.68 4.41
N MET A 130 13.35 -16.16 5.46
CA MET A 130 13.81 -16.36 6.84
C MET A 130 13.59 -17.80 7.32
N ALA A 131 12.54 -18.46 6.83
CA ALA A 131 12.22 -19.85 7.15
C ALA A 131 13.03 -20.87 6.34
N ALA A 132 13.80 -20.45 5.34
CA ALA A 132 14.64 -21.34 4.55
C ALA A 132 15.74 -21.98 5.41
N PRO A 133 16.16 -23.22 5.13
CA PRO A 133 17.28 -23.85 5.83
C PRO A 133 18.53 -22.99 5.80
N ALA A 134 19.36 -23.07 6.84
CA ALA A 134 20.61 -22.30 6.93
C ALA A 134 21.46 -22.53 5.67
N GLY A 135 21.92 -21.44 5.07
CA GLY A 135 22.74 -21.48 3.85
C GLY A 135 22.02 -21.82 2.55
N ALA A 136 20.70 -22.00 2.57
CA ALA A 136 19.90 -22.26 1.38
C ALA A 136 19.23 -20.98 0.84
N PHE A 137 18.95 -20.99 -0.46
CA PHE A 137 18.04 -20.01 -1.06
C PHE A 137 16.58 -20.32 -0.67
N PRO A 138 15.69 -19.31 -0.64
CA PRO A 138 14.26 -19.53 -0.49
C PRO A 138 13.71 -20.40 -1.62
N ASP A 139 12.71 -21.24 -1.30
CA ASP A 139 12.05 -22.09 -2.27
C ASP A 139 11.41 -21.27 -3.41
N PRO A 140 11.87 -21.41 -4.67
CA PRO A 140 11.36 -20.62 -5.79
C PRO A 140 9.89 -20.90 -6.10
N GLY A 141 9.42 -22.13 -5.87
CA GLY A 141 8.04 -22.54 -6.09
C GLY A 141 7.08 -21.82 -5.15
N MET A 142 7.43 -21.75 -3.86
CA MET A 142 6.68 -21.03 -2.83
C MET A 142 6.71 -19.53 -3.07
N LEU A 143 7.86 -18.96 -3.46
CA LEU A 143 7.93 -17.55 -3.86
C LEU A 143 7.01 -17.24 -5.05
N ALA A 144 6.99 -18.09 -6.08
CA ALA A 144 6.11 -17.93 -7.22
C ALA A 144 4.63 -18.08 -6.82
N LEU A 145 4.31 -19.09 -6.02
CA LEU A 145 2.95 -19.37 -5.54
C LEU A 145 2.39 -18.19 -4.72
N PHE A 146 3.17 -17.68 -3.76
CA PHE A 146 2.79 -16.49 -2.98
C PHE A 146 2.80 -15.21 -3.82
N GLY A 147 3.65 -15.11 -4.84
CA GLY A 147 3.64 -14.00 -5.81
C GLY A 147 2.33 -13.94 -6.60
N VAL A 148 1.89 -15.08 -7.13
CA VAL A 148 0.60 -15.23 -7.82
C VAL A 148 -0.54 -14.96 -6.83
N GLY A 149 -0.50 -15.55 -5.64
CA GLY A 149 -1.48 -15.32 -4.59
C GLY A 149 -1.62 -13.84 -4.22
N ALA A 150 -0.52 -13.14 -3.97
CA ALA A 150 -0.52 -11.71 -3.65
C ALA A 150 -1.07 -10.86 -4.81
N PHE A 151 -0.72 -11.19 -6.06
CA PHE A 151 -1.24 -10.49 -7.24
C PHE A 151 -2.77 -10.65 -7.36
N ILE A 152 -3.28 -11.87 -7.23
CA ILE A 152 -4.70 -12.19 -7.34
C ILE A 152 -5.49 -11.61 -6.16
N MET A 153 -5.03 -11.83 -4.93
CA MET A 153 -5.70 -11.38 -3.71
C MET A 153 -5.68 -9.86 -3.57
N ARG A 154 -4.62 -9.18 -4.04
CA ARG A 154 -4.64 -7.71 -4.14
C ARG A 154 -5.71 -7.25 -5.12
N GLY A 155 -5.82 -7.91 -6.28
CA GLY A 155 -6.86 -7.63 -7.27
C GLY A 155 -8.28 -7.84 -6.71
N ALA A 156 -8.50 -8.94 -5.98
CA ALA A 156 -9.77 -9.21 -5.29
C ALA A 156 -10.10 -8.12 -4.26
N GLY A 157 -9.12 -7.75 -3.43
CA GLY A 157 -9.26 -6.67 -2.44
C GLY A 157 -9.59 -5.31 -3.09
N CYS A 158 -8.99 -4.99 -4.24
CA CYS A 158 -9.34 -3.78 -4.99
C CYS A 158 -10.75 -3.87 -5.60
N THR A 159 -11.13 -5.03 -6.13
CA THR A 159 -12.45 -5.25 -6.73
C THR A 159 -13.56 -5.06 -5.70
N ILE A 160 -13.48 -5.72 -4.55
CA ILE A 160 -14.49 -5.58 -3.49
C ILE A 160 -14.50 -4.17 -2.89
N ASN A 161 -13.33 -3.52 -2.75
CA ASN A 161 -13.26 -2.14 -2.27
C ASN A 161 -13.97 -1.19 -3.25
N ASP A 162 -13.72 -1.29 -4.55
CA ASP A 162 -14.38 -0.47 -5.57
C ASP A 162 -15.90 -0.75 -5.63
N MET A 163 -16.34 -1.98 -5.35
CA MET A 163 -17.77 -2.32 -5.23
C MET A 163 -18.45 -1.61 -4.06
N TRP A 164 -17.82 -1.56 -2.88
CA TRP A 164 -18.38 -0.96 -1.67
C TRP A 164 -18.21 0.57 -1.60
N ASP A 165 -17.16 1.10 -2.23
CA ASP A 165 -16.84 2.53 -2.22
C ASP A 165 -17.39 3.27 -3.45
N LYS A 166 -18.15 2.62 -4.36
CA LYS A 166 -18.65 3.21 -5.61
C LYS A 166 -19.26 4.62 -5.46
N ASP A 167 -20.13 4.83 -4.48
CA ASP A 167 -20.80 6.11 -4.27
C ASP A 167 -19.88 7.21 -3.71
N ILE A 168 -18.86 6.78 -2.96
CA ILE A 168 -17.82 7.64 -2.40
C ILE A 168 -16.83 7.99 -3.52
N ASP A 169 -16.37 7.00 -4.27
CA ASP A 169 -15.40 7.14 -5.34
C ASP A 169 -15.88 8.09 -6.44
N LYS A 170 -17.20 8.17 -6.67
CA LYS A 170 -17.81 9.14 -7.60
C LYS A 170 -17.57 10.60 -7.20
N LYS A 171 -17.37 10.88 -5.91
CA LYS A 171 -17.22 12.23 -5.35
C LYS A 171 -15.75 12.65 -5.20
N VAL A 172 -14.80 11.73 -5.37
CA VAL A 172 -13.37 11.92 -5.12
C VAL A 172 -12.63 12.09 -6.46
N ALA A 173 -11.83 13.15 -6.58
CA ALA A 173 -11.22 13.56 -7.87
C ALA A 173 -10.30 12.48 -8.46
N ARG A 174 -9.64 11.69 -7.62
CA ARG A 174 -8.70 10.63 -8.00
C ARG A 174 -9.38 9.34 -8.48
N THR A 175 -10.62 9.11 -8.07
CA THR A 175 -11.29 7.80 -8.18
C THR A 175 -12.56 7.84 -9.01
N LYS A 176 -13.01 9.03 -9.42
CA LYS A 176 -14.17 9.23 -10.29
C LYS A 176 -14.09 8.48 -11.63
N ASP A 177 -12.87 8.19 -12.09
CA ASP A 177 -12.60 7.50 -13.37
C ASP A 177 -12.49 5.96 -13.19
N ARG A 178 -12.86 5.40 -12.04
CA ARG A 178 -12.84 3.95 -11.80
C ARG A 178 -13.91 3.24 -12.65
N PRO A 179 -13.64 2.01 -13.16
CA PRO A 179 -14.55 1.28 -14.05
C PRO A 179 -15.98 1.09 -13.52
N LEU A 180 -16.16 0.85 -12.22
CA LEU A 180 -17.49 0.71 -11.61
C LEU A 180 -18.25 2.02 -11.49
N VAL A 181 -17.54 3.15 -11.40
CA VAL A 181 -18.11 4.49 -11.31
C VAL A 181 -18.56 4.98 -12.69
N THR A 182 -17.72 4.77 -13.71
CA THR A 182 -18.01 5.13 -15.11
C THR A 182 -19.02 4.20 -15.78
N GLY A 183 -19.25 3.01 -15.20
CA GLY A 183 -20.18 2.01 -15.73
C GLY A 183 -19.56 1.11 -16.80
N GLU A 184 -18.24 1.17 -17.01
CA GLU A 184 -17.50 0.23 -17.88
C GLU A 184 -17.60 -1.22 -17.40
N VAL A 185 -17.79 -1.43 -16.10
CA VAL A 185 -18.04 -2.74 -15.47
C VAL A 185 -19.29 -2.64 -14.60
N SER A 186 -20.26 -3.53 -14.82
CA SER A 186 -21.47 -3.61 -14.00
C SER A 186 -21.19 -4.26 -12.64
N GLN A 187 -22.07 -4.04 -11.66
CA GLN A 187 -21.93 -4.66 -10.33
C GLN A 187 -21.94 -6.20 -10.40
N MET A 188 -22.76 -6.79 -11.28
CA MET A 188 -22.77 -8.25 -11.48
C MET A 188 -21.50 -8.74 -12.15
N GLN A 189 -20.95 -8.02 -13.13
CA GLN A 189 -19.67 -8.37 -13.74
C GLN A 189 -18.52 -8.31 -12.73
N ALA A 190 -18.50 -7.28 -11.89
CA ALA A 190 -17.51 -7.14 -10.82
C ALA A 190 -17.64 -8.29 -9.79
N LEU A 191 -18.87 -8.69 -9.43
CA LEU A 191 -19.12 -9.82 -8.54
C LEU A 191 -18.64 -11.16 -9.13
N THR A 192 -18.94 -11.44 -10.40
CA THR A 192 -18.47 -12.66 -11.09
C THR A 192 -16.95 -12.67 -11.18
N PHE A 193 -16.34 -11.52 -11.46
CA PHE A 193 -14.90 -11.39 -11.52
C PHE A 193 -14.24 -11.58 -10.15
N LEU A 194 -14.81 -11.00 -9.10
CA LEU A 194 -14.40 -11.22 -7.72
C LEU A 194 -14.48 -12.71 -7.34
N ALA A 195 -15.58 -13.39 -7.68
CA ALA A 195 -15.72 -14.82 -7.45
C ALA A 195 -14.61 -15.62 -8.16
N GLY A 196 -14.29 -15.29 -9.41
CA GLY A 196 -13.17 -15.90 -10.13
C GLY A 196 -11.81 -15.67 -9.44
N GLN A 197 -11.54 -14.45 -8.98
CA GLN A 197 -10.30 -14.14 -8.24
C GLN A 197 -10.21 -14.90 -6.92
N LEU A 198 -11.30 -14.95 -6.14
CA LEU A 198 -11.34 -15.69 -4.89
C LEU A 198 -11.20 -17.20 -5.11
N SER A 199 -11.78 -17.76 -6.16
CA SER A 199 -11.58 -19.16 -6.55
C SER A 199 -10.12 -19.45 -6.88
N MET A 200 -9.45 -18.57 -7.65
CA MET A 200 -8.01 -18.72 -7.92
C MET A 200 -7.16 -18.55 -6.65
N GLY A 201 -7.53 -17.62 -5.76
CA GLY A 201 -6.88 -17.45 -4.46
C GLY A 201 -7.03 -18.69 -3.57
N LEU A 202 -8.21 -19.32 -3.57
CA LEU A 202 -8.46 -20.58 -2.89
C LEU A 202 -7.62 -21.71 -3.49
N LEU A 203 -7.53 -21.81 -4.81
CA LEU A 203 -6.66 -22.81 -5.47
C LEU A 203 -5.21 -22.66 -4.99
N VAL A 204 -4.68 -21.44 -4.96
CA VAL A 204 -3.34 -21.15 -4.42
C VAL A 204 -3.23 -21.57 -2.96
N LEU A 205 -4.21 -21.23 -2.12
CA LEU A 205 -4.21 -21.58 -0.69
C LEU A 205 -4.19 -23.10 -0.48
N THR A 206 -4.98 -23.85 -1.25
CA THR A 206 -5.08 -25.31 -1.13
C THR A 206 -3.82 -26.07 -1.57
N GLN A 207 -2.85 -25.41 -2.21
CA GLN A 207 -1.53 -25.99 -2.49
C GLN A 207 -0.58 -25.95 -1.28
N LEU A 208 -0.97 -25.28 -0.19
CA LEU A 208 -0.17 -25.21 1.03
C LEU A 208 -0.47 -26.38 1.98
N ASN A 209 0.35 -26.54 3.01
CA ASN A 209 0.08 -27.52 4.07
C ASN A 209 -1.17 -27.14 4.88
N TRP A 210 -1.74 -28.12 5.61
CA TRP A 210 -3.00 -27.95 6.34
C TRP A 210 -2.98 -26.80 7.36
N TYR A 211 -1.87 -26.65 8.10
CA TYR A 211 -1.71 -25.56 9.04
C TYR A 211 -1.80 -24.21 8.33
N SER A 212 -1.09 -24.04 7.21
CA SER A 212 -1.14 -22.83 6.38
C SER A 212 -2.51 -22.60 5.76
N ILE A 213 -3.24 -23.64 5.35
CA ILE A 213 -4.61 -23.49 4.83
C ILE A 213 -5.52 -22.87 5.90
N VAL A 214 -5.52 -23.41 7.11
CA VAL A 214 -6.34 -22.91 8.22
C VAL A 214 -5.91 -21.50 8.61
N LEU A 215 -4.60 -21.26 8.75
CA LEU A 215 -4.05 -19.94 9.07
C LEU A 215 -4.38 -18.91 7.99
N GLY A 216 -4.25 -19.26 6.72
CA GLY A 216 -4.60 -18.39 5.59
C GLY A 216 -6.10 -18.09 5.54
N ALA A 217 -6.95 -19.09 5.77
CA ALA A 217 -8.40 -18.91 5.82
C ALA A 217 -8.82 -17.98 6.98
N SER A 218 -8.14 -18.05 8.13
CA SER A 218 -8.43 -17.18 9.28
C SER A 218 -8.23 -15.69 8.97
N SER A 219 -7.37 -15.34 8.01
CA SER A 219 -7.16 -13.95 7.58
C SER A 219 -8.40 -13.30 6.95
N LEU A 220 -9.35 -14.09 6.44
CA LEU A 220 -10.56 -13.59 5.78
C LEU A 220 -11.41 -12.71 6.70
N GLY A 221 -11.37 -12.96 8.02
CA GLY A 221 -12.00 -12.08 9.00
C GLY A 221 -11.48 -10.65 8.90
N LEU A 222 -10.15 -10.47 8.85
CA LEU A 222 -9.53 -9.14 8.70
C LEU A 222 -9.83 -8.52 7.33
N VAL A 223 -9.81 -9.33 6.27
CA VAL A 223 -10.11 -8.88 4.90
C VAL A 223 -11.52 -8.29 4.81
N VAL A 224 -12.51 -8.92 5.43
CA VAL A 224 -13.89 -8.44 5.47
C VAL A 224 -14.06 -7.21 6.37
N ILE A 225 -13.35 -7.17 7.49
CA ILE A 225 -13.44 -6.07 8.46
C ILE A 225 -12.82 -4.79 7.90
N TYR A 226 -11.65 -4.88 7.25
CA TYR A 226 -10.84 -3.72 6.84
C TYR A 226 -11.64 -2.60 6.11
N PRO A 227 -12.42 -2.87 5.06
CA PRO A 227 -13.08 -1.79 4.32
C PRO A 227 -14.12 -1.02 5.17
N LEU A 228 -14.70 -1.67 6.18
CA LEU A 228 -15.66 -1.04 7.09
C LEU A 228 -14.97 -0.08 8.07
N MET A 229 -13.70 -0.29 8.36
CA MET A 229 -12.96 0.42 9.42
C MET A 229 -12.76 1.89 9.10
N LYS A 230 -12.70 2.26 7.82
CA LYS A 230 -12.63 3.68 7.38
C LYS A 230 -13.83 4.51 7.86
N ARG A 231 -14.97 3.87 8.15
CA ARG A 231 -16.21 4.51 8.61
C ARG A 231 -16.32 4.53 10.14
N VAL A 232 -15.69 3.58 10.81
CA VAL A 232 -15.82 3.38 12.27
C VAL A 232 -14.68 4.07 13.03
N THR A 233 -13.43 3.92 12.58
CA THR A 233 -12.24 4.30 13.35
C THR A 233 -11.28 5.17 12.54
N TYR A 234 -10.44 5.93 13.25
CA TYR A 234 -9.29 6.66 12.67
C TYR A 234 -8.05 5.78 12.47
N TRP A 235 -8.14 4.47 12.74
CA TRP A 235 -7.06 3.51 12.57
C TRP A 235 -7.30 2.45 11.48
N PRO A 236 -7.90 2.75 10.31
CA PRO A 236 -8.06 1.73 9.28
C PRO A 236 -6.70 1.20 8.78
N GLN A 237 -5.65 2.01 8.83
CA GLN A 237 -4.26 1.63 8.51
C GLN A 237 -3.72 0.49 9.38
N LEU A 238 -4.14 0.41 10.66
CA LEU A 238 -3.72 -0.68 11.54
C LEU A 238 -4.34 -2.01 11.08
N ILE A 239 -5.64 -1.99 10.74
CA ILE A 239 -6.35 -3.18 10.25
C ILE A 239 -5.84 -3.59 8.88
N LEU A 240 -5.53 -2.62 8.02
CA LEU A 240 -4.85 -2.87 6.75
C LEU A 240 -3.48 -3.51 6.97
N GLY A 241 -2.70 -3.00 7.93
CA GLY A 241 -1.41 -3.56 8.30
C GLY A 241 -1.52 -5.00 8.77
N MET A 242 -2.51 -5.31 9.60
CA MET A 242 -2.76 -6.69 10.01
C MET A 242 -3.10 -7.61 8.82
N THR A 243 -3.86 -7.09 7.85
CA THR A 243 -4.26 -7.85 6.65
C THR A 243 -3.08 -8.05 5.70
N PHE A 244 -2.35 -6.98 5.37
CA PHE A 244 -1.26 -7.01 4.38
C PHE A 244 -0.05 -7.81 4.84
N ASN A 245 0.20 -7.83 6.14
CA ASN A 245 1.37 -8.52 6.68
C ASN A 245 1.07 -9.95 7.11
N TRP A 246 -0.14 -10.47 6.90
CA TRP A 246 -0.48 -11.86 7.24
C TRP A 246 0.46 -12.87 6.56
N GLY A 247 1.02 -12.48 5.40
CA GLY A 247 2.09 -13.20 4.71
C GLY A 247 3.32 -13.48 5.56
N ALA A 248 3.62 -12.64 6.56
CA ALA A 248 4.72 -12.87 7.50
C ALA A 248 4.52 -14.12 8.37
N LEU A 249 3.27 -14.47 8.68
CA LEU A 249 2.92 -15.69 9.42
C LEU A 249 2.79 -16.87 8.44
N LEU A 250 2.06 -16.63 7.35
CA LEU A 250 1.72 -17.67 6.38
C LEU A 250 2.95 -18.21 5.64
N GLY A 251 3.89 -17.35 5.26
CA GLY A 251 5.12 -17.72 4.55
C GLY A 251 5.99 -18.71 5.34
N TRP A 252 6.19 -18.45 6.65
CA TRP A 252 6.96 -19.32 7.53
C TRP A 252 6.27 -20.67 7.68
N SER A 253 4.97 -20.64 7.97
CA SER A 253 4.18 -21.87 8.12
C SER A 253 4.16 -22.72 6.85
N ALA A 254 4.23 -22.10 5.67
CA ALA A 254 4.24 -22.82 4.40
C ALA A 254 5.52 -23.65 4.23
N ILE A 255 6.64 -23.16 4.74
CA ILE A 255 7.95 -23.82 4.66
C ILE A 255 8.13 -24.84 5.79
N GLN A 256 7.81 -24.45 7.04
CA GLN A 256 8.12 -25.23 8.24
C GLN A 256 6.93 -26.09 8.74
N GLY A 257 5.75 -25.99 8.11
CA GLY A 257 4.54 -26.70 8.53
C GLY A 257 3.84 -26.14 9.78
N GLN A 258 4.45 -25.16 10.45
CA GLN A 258 3.93 -24.47 11.63
C GLN A 258 4.59 -23.09 11.78
N CYS A 259 4.02 -22.17 12.56
CA CYS A 259 4.67 -20.89 12.87
C CYS A 259 5.63 -21.03 14.05
N ASP A 260 6.87 -20.54 13.88
CA ASP A 260 7.68 -20.14 15.03
C ASP A 260 7.26 -18.73 15.45
N TRP A 261 6.48 -18.63 16.52
CA TRP A 261 5.95 -17.36 17.00
C TRP A 261 7.03 -16.39 17.50
N THR A 262 8.20 -16.88 17.90
CA THR A 262 9.31 -16.01 18.37
C THR A 262 9.88 -15.17 17.23
N VAL A 263 9.89 -15.71 16.00
CA VAL A 263 10.32 -15.00 14.79
C VAL A 263 9.14 -14.33 14.08
N CYS A 264 8.02 -15.05 13.97
CA CYS A 264 6.86 -14.62 13.18
C CYS A 264 6.17 -13.39 13.78
N LEU A 265 6.01 -13.30 15.11
CA LEU A 265 5.32 -12.17 15.75
C LEU A 265 6.09 -10.85 15.59
N PRO A 266 7.41 -10.78 15.87
CA PRO A 266 8.15 -9.55 15.61
C PRO A 266 8.17 -9.19 14.12
N LEU A 267 8.35 -10.16 13.20
CA LEU A 267 8.30 -9.87 11.77
C LEU A 267 6.93 -9.32 11.33
N TYR A 268 5.85 -9.88 11.85
CA TYR A 268 4.49 -9.42 11.60
C TYR A 268 4.24 -8.02 12.17
N ALA A 269 4.67 -7.76 13.40
CA ALA A 269 4.56 -6.45 14.05
C ALA A 269 5.38 -5.37 13.31
N ALA A 270 6.59 -5.71 12.85
CA ALA A 270 7.39 -4.83 12.00
C ALA A 270 6.64 -4.48 10.71
N GLY A 271 6.05 -5.48 10.06
CA GLY A 271 5.21 -5.29 8.88
C GLY A 271 4.00 -4.38 9.13
N ILE A 272 3.29 -4.57 10.24
CA ILE A 272 2.15 -3.70 10.61
C ILE A 272 2.60 -2.25 10.77
N CYS A 273 3.70 -2.02 11.50
CA CYS A 273 4.28 -0.68 11.68
C CYS A 273 4.69 -0.07 10.33
N TRP A 274 5.27 -0.87 9.44
CA TRP A 274 5.62 -0.46 8.09
C TRP A 274 4.39 -0.04 7.27
N THR A 275 3.30 -0.81 7.33
CA THR A 275 2.04 -0.46 6.67
C THR A 275 1.43 0.81 7.22
N ILE A 276 1.42 1.00 8.54
CA ILE A 276 0.98 2.27 9.13
C ILE A 276 1.83 3.41 8.57
N LEU A 277 3.15 3.24 8.44
CA LEU A 277 4.03 4.27 7.91
C LEU A 277 3.71 4.63 6.46
N TYR A 278 3.78 3.68 5.53
CA TYR A 278 3.58 3.99 4.11
C TYR A 278 2.13 4.35 3.78
N ASP A 279 1.15 3.75 4.46
CA ASP A 279 -0.27 3.94 4.13
C ASP A 279 -0.84 5.21 4.77
N THR A 280 -0.29 5.65 5.91
CA THR A 280 -0.59 7.00 6.43
C THR A 280 -0.04 8.07 5.50
N ILE A 281 1.18 7.90 4.97
CA ILE A 281 1.72 8.80 3.95
C ILE A 281 0.83 8.78 2.70
N TYR A 282 0.38 7.60 2.28
CA TYR A 282 -0.53 7.47 1.14
C TYR A 282 -1.85 8.21 1.37
N ALA A 283 -2.44 8.09 2.55
CA ALA A 283 -3.73 8.70 2.90
C ALA A 283 -3.71 10.25 2.92
N HIS A 284 -2.54 10.87 3.13
CA HIS A 284 -2.42 12.34 3.01
C HIS A 284 -2.75 12.88 1.61
N GLN A 285 -2.75 12.04 0.57
CA GLN A 285 -3.17 12.44 -0.78
C GLN A 285 -4.65 12.82 -0.87
N ASP A 286 -5.51 12.16 -0.10
CA ASP A 286 -6.96 12.30 -0.18
C ASP A 286 -7.55 13.03 1.05
N LYS A 287 -6.69 13.62 1.91
CA LYS A 287 -7.13 14.18 3.20
C LYS A 287 -8.26 15.21 3.10
N VAL A 288 -8.27 16.02 2.05
CA VAL A 288 -9.32 17.05 1.83
C VAL A 288 -10.65 16.38 1.52
N ASP A 289 -10.63 15.40 0.61
CA ASP A 289 -11.81 14.65 0.22
C ASP A 289 -12.32 13.78 1.38
N ASP A 290 -11.42 13.17 2.16
CA ASP A 290 -11.76 12.40 3.36
C ASP A 290 -12.50 13.24 4.40
N ILE A 291 -12.05 14.49 4.64
CA ILE A 291 -12.72 15.42 5.56
C ILE A 291 -14.13 15.75 5.06
N LEU A 292 -14.28 16.07 3.77
CA LEU A 292 -15.57 16.43 3.17
C LEU A 292 -16.58 15.27 3.20
N LEU A 293 -16.09 14.03 3.11
CA LEU A 293 -16.91 12.82 3.07
C LEU A 293 -17.06 12.16 4.45
N GLY A 294 -16.45 12.71 5.50
CA GLY A 294 -16.48 12.16 6.86
C GLY A 294 -15.74 10.82 6.99
N ILE A 295 -14.78 10.54 6.12
CA ILE A 295 -13.95 9.33 6.13
C ILE A 295 -12.81 9.53 7.14
N LYS A 296 -12.57 8.53 7.97
CA LYS A 296 -11.55 8.60 9.02
C LYS A 296 -10.27 7.90 8.58
N SER A 297 -9.12 8.48 8.91
CA SER A 297 -7.80 7.90 8.62
C SER A 297 -6.75 8.35 9.63
N THR A 298 -5.63 7.63 9.74
CA THR A 298 -4.51 8.05 10.58
C THR A 298 -3.90 9.36 10.13
N ALA A 299 -3.97 9.67 8.82
CA ALA A 299 -3.53 10.96 8.29
C ALA A 299 -4.31 12.13 8.90
N LEU A 300 -5.64 11.99 9.02
CA LEU A 300 -6.49 12.98 9.69
C LEU A 300 -6.25 13.02 11.20
N LYS A 301 -6.08 11.86 11.83
CA LYS A 301 -5.85 11.78 13.28
C LYS A 301 -4.52 12.38 13.72
N PHE A 302 -3.46 12.13 12.95
CA PHE A 302 -2.13 12.63 13.26
C PHE A 302 -1.93 14.08 12.82
N GLY A 303 -2.61 14.50 11.74
CA GLY A 303 -2.52 15.86 11.21
C GLY A 303 -1.07 16.29 11.01
N ASP A 304 -0.72 17.48 11.52
CA ASP A 304 0.64 18.04 11.41
C ASP A 304 1.68 17.25 12.20
N LYS A 305 1.26 16.48 13.21
CA LYS A 305 2.14 15.61 14.01
C LYS A 305 2.45 14.28 13.31
N THR A 306 2.03 14.08 12.06
CA THR A 306 2.25 12.83 11.29
C THR A 306 3.70 12.38 11.35
N LYS A 307 4.67 13.25 11.07
CA LYS A 307 6.10 12.86 11.09
C LYS A 307 6.53 12.29 12.43
N LEU A 308 6.08 12.86 13.55
CA LEU A 308 6.43 12.41 14.89
C LEU A 308 5.91 10.98 15.15
N TYR A 309 4.62 10.74 14.90
CA TYR A 309 4.02 9.42 15.09
C TYR A 309 4.65 8.38 14.16
N LEU A 310 4.90 8.75 12.89
CA LEU A 310 5.52 7.84 11.93
C LEU A 310 6.98 7.53 12.27
N SER A 311 7.73 8.45 12.89
CA SER A 311 9.05 8.16 13.44
C SER A 311 8.98 7.11 14.55
N GLY A 312 7.99 7.19 15.45
CA GLY A 312 7.77 6.19 16.49
C GLY A 312 7.46 4.79 15.92
N PHE A 313 6.59 4.71 14.92
CA PHE A 313 6.34 3.46 14.19
C PHE A 313 7.57 2.96 13.43
N GLY A 314 8.38 3.87 12.87
CA GLY A 314 9.65 3.53 12.22
C GLY A 314 10.65 2.90 13.19
N VAL A 315 10.84 3.48 14.38
CA VAL A 315 11.70 2.91 15.43
C VAL A 315 11.18 1.54 15.87
N THR A 316 9.86 1.43 16.08
CA THR A 316 9.21 0.17 16.48
C THR A 316 9.37 -0.91 15.41
N MET A 317 9.26 -0.54 14.12
CA MET A 317 9.51 -1.43 13.00
C MET A 317 10.96 -1.97 13.03
N ILE A 318 11.95 -1.09 13.17
CA ILE A 318 13.36 -1.49 13.19
C ILE A 318 13.66 -2.39 14.40
N ALA A 319 13.16 -2.06 15.59
CA ALA A 319 13.34 -2.89 16.78
C ALA A 319 12.78 -4.31 16.59
N ASN A 320 11.59 -4.43 15.99
CA ASN A 320 10.97 -5.72 15.71
C ASN A 320 11.71 -6.51 14.61
N LEU A 321 12.29 -5.84 13.60
CA LEU A 321 13.16 -6.51 12.62
C LEU A 321 14.44 -7.04 13.27
N VAL A 322 15.08 -6.24 14.13
CA VAL A 322 16.26 -6.71 14.90
C VAL A 322 15.91 -7.93 15.75
N ALA A 323 14.76 -7.90 16.45
CA ALA A 323 14.27 -9.03 17.23
C ALA A 323 14.00 -10.27 16.36
N ALA A 324 13.29 -10.12 15.23
CA ALA A 324 13.03 -11.22 14.30
C ALA A 324 14.35 -11.84 13.78
N GLY A 325 15.32 -11.00 13.40
CA GLY A 325 16.64 -11.46 12.96
C GLY A 325 17.42 -12.18 14.05
N TYR A 326 17.34 -11.68 15.29
CA TYR A 326 18.00 -12.31 16.44
C TYR A 326 17.43 -13.70 16.72
N PHE A 327 16.10 -13.85 16.81
CA PHE A 327 15.46 -15.15 17.04
C PHE A 327 15.60 -16.10 15.85
N ALA A 328 15.70 -15.57 14.63
CA ALA A 328 15.99 -16.38 13.44
C ALA A 328 17.48 -16.62 13.21
N GLU A 329 18.35 -16.27 14.16
CA GLU A 329 19.81 -16.43 14.09
C GLU A 329 20.42 -15.91 12.78
N GLN A 330 19.96 -14.75 12.31
CA GLN A 330 20.42 -14.17 11.04
C GLN A 330 21.86 -13.66 11.14
N ALA A 331 22.61 -13.79 10.04
CA ALA A 331 23.98 -13.31 9.97
C ALA A 331 24.07 -11.80 9.70
N LEU A 332 25.28 -11.23 9.82
CA LEU A 332 25.55 -9.79 9.70
C LEU A 332 24.94 -9.10 8.46
N PRO A 333 24.91 -9.69 7.24
CA PRO A 333 24.30 -9.04 6.07
C PRO A 333 22.84 -8.63 6.27
N TYR A 334 22.08 -9.39 7.06
CA TYR A 334 20.70 -9.06 7.42
C TYR A 334 20.62 -7.73 8.18
N TYR A 335 21.44 -7.55 9.22
CA TYR A 335 21.45 -6.34 10.04
C TYR A 335 21.97 -5.12 9.25
N GLY A 336 22.87 -5.34 8.29
CA GLY A 336 23.24 -4.33 7.30
C GLY A 336 22.04 -3.85 6.48
N ALA A 337 21.23 -4.77 5.97
CA ALA A 337 20.00 -4.43 5.25
C ALA A 337 18.96 -3.72 6.14
N VAL A 338 18.78 -4.15 7.40
CA VAL A 338 17.92 -3.46 8.38
C VAL A 338 18.39 -2.03 8.60
N SER A 339 19.70 -1.80 8.70
CA SER A 339 20.28 -0.45 8.85
C SER A 339 20.02 0.42 7.62
N ILE A 340 20.17 -0.13 6.40
CA ILE A 340 19.84 0.56 5.14
C ILE A 340 18.34 0.90 5.09
N VAL A 341 17.46 -0.01 5.53
CA VAL A 341 16.02 0.26 5.64
C VAL A 341 15.75 1.40 6.63
N GLY A 342 16.40 1.40 7.79
CA GLY A 342 16.32 2.49 8.76
C GLY A 342 16.70 3.84 8.15
N GLY A 343 17.85 3.90 7.46
CA GLY A 343 18.27 5.10 6.73
C GLY A 343 17.29 5.52 5.63
N HIS A 344 16.71 4.57 4.90
CA HIS A 344 15.70 4.84 3.89
C HIS A 344 14.42 5.45 4.48
N LEU A 345 13.94 4.92 5.61
CA LEU A 345 12.76 5.43 6.30
C LEU A 345 13.01 6.83 6.89
N LEU A 346 14.17 7.05 7.51
CA LEU A 346 14.57 8.37 8.00
C LEU A 346 14.60 9.40 6.87
N TYR A 347 15.19 9.04 5.73
CA TYR A 347 15.18 9.90 4.55
C TYR A 347 13.76 10.17 4.03
N GLN A 348 12.90 9.15 3.98
CA GLN A 348 11.49 9.34 3.59
C GLN A 348 10.80 10.34 4.51
N LEU A 349 10.90 10.17 5.83
CA LEU A 349 10.23 11.01 6.83
C LEU A 349 10.79 12.45 6.87
N TYR A 350 12.10 12.60 6.75
CA TYR A 350 12.76 13.91 6.71
C TYR A 350 12.24 14.74 5.52
N THR A 351 12.26 14.16 4.32
CA THR A 351 11.87 14.82 3.06
C THR A 351 10.38 14.73 2.72
N LEU A 352 9.56 14.15 3.60
CA LEU A 352 8.11 14.04 3.41
C LEU A 352 7.47 15.42 3.49
N ASP A 353 6.63 15.74 2.51
CA ASP A 353 5.68 16.85 2.58
C ASP A 353 4.26 16.30 2.57
N ILE A 354 3.56 16.41 3.71
CA ILE A 354 2.19 15.93 3.91
C ILE A 354 1.13 16.81 3.21
N ASN A 355 1.54 17.95 2.67
CA ASN A 355 0.68 18.87 1.93
C ASN A 355 0.84 18.72 0.40
N ASP A 356 1.83 17.97 -0.07
CA ASP A 356 2.02 17.65 -1.48
C ASP A 356 1.60 16.18 -1.77
N PRO A 357 0.42 15.95 -2.39
CA PRO A 357 -0.02 14.63 -2.80
C PRO A 357 0.95 13.91 -3.73
N LYS A 358 1.70 14.62 -4.57
CA LYS A 358 2.68 14.00 -5.48
C LYS A 358 3.91 13.52 -4.71
N ASN A 359 4.38 14.27 -3.72
CA ASN A 359 5.44 13.83 -2.81
C ASN A 359 4.98 12.57 -2.06
N CYS A 360 3.80 12.59 -1.47
CA CYS A 360 3.20 11.44 -0.78
C CYS A 360 3.11 10.20 -1.68
N ALA A 361 2.64 10.34 -2.92
CA ALA A 361 2.58 9.25 -3.89
C ALA A 361 3.97 8.65 -4.19
N LYS A 362 4.99 9.50 -4.39
CA LYS A 362 6.36 9.06 -4.63
C LYS A 362 6.94 8.30 -3.43
N LYS A 363 6.69 8.76 -2.20
CA LYS A 363 7.13 8.10 -0.96
C LYS A 363 6.44 6.75 -0.77
N PHE A 364 5.14 6.67 -1.03
CA PHE A 364 4.42 5.41 -1.04
C PHE A 364 5.02 4.40 -2.04
N ILE A 365 5.27 4.83 -3.28
CA ILE A 365 5.88 3.96 -4.31
C ILE A 365 7.29 3.51 -3.92
N SER A 366 8.10 4.36 -3.29
CA SER A 366 9.45 3.97 -2.87
C SER A 366 9.49 2.86 -1.83
N ASN A 367 8.38 2.56 -1.13
CA ASN A 367 8.34 1.47 -0.16
C ASN A 367 8.56 0.09 -0.79
N HIS A 368 8.37 -0.08 -2.10
CA HIS A 368 8.81 -1.30 -2.79
C HIS A 368 10.30 -1.61 -2.53
N ARG A 369 11.14 -0.58 -2.38
CA ARG A 369 12.58 -0.72 -2.09
C ARG A 369 12.84 -1.29 -0.70
N VAL A 370 12.03 -0.95 0.31
CA VAL A 370 12.12 -1.54 1.64
C VAL A 370 11.95 -3.05 1.56
N GLY A 371 10.91 -3.48 0.84
CA GLY A 371 10.67 -4.86 0.41
C GLY A 371 11.91 -5.57 -0.13
N MET A 372 12.47 -5.02 -1.22
CA MET A 372 13.62 -5.59 -1.90
C MET A 372 14.88 -5.65 -1.02
N ILE A 373 15.18 -4.57 -0.29
CA ILE A 373 16.39 -4.48 0.53
C ILE A 373 16.35 -5.51 1.66
N LEU A 374 15.22 -5.61 2.37
CA LEU A 374 15.03 -6.61 3.42
C LEU A 374 15.12 -8.03 2.86
N PHE A 375 14.44 -8.31 1.74
CA PHE A 375 14.46 -9.62 1.12
C PHE A 375 15.88 -10.05 0.71
N ALA A 376 16.63 -9.17 0.05
CA ALA A 376 18.03 -9.42 -0.31
C ALA A 376 18.92 -9.62 0.93
N GLY A 377 18.72 -8.80 1.97
CA GLY A 377 19.42 -8.92 3.24
C GLY A 377 19.17 -10.25 3.95
N ILE A 378 17.93 -10.73 3.93
CA ILE A 378 17.56 -12.04 4.48
C ILE A 378 18.25 -13.17 3.71
N ILE A 379 18.24 -13.13 2.38
CA ILE A 379 18.92 -14.15 1.55
C ILE A 379 20.42 -14.15 1.85
N LEU A 380 21.07 -12.99 1.79
CA LEU A 380 22.51 -12.87 2.06
C LEU A 380 22.87 -13.27 3.48
N GLY A 381 22.02 -12.90 4.46
CA GLY A 381 22.16 -13.30 5.85
C GLY A 381 22.06 -14.81 6.01
N ASN A 382 21.07 -15.43 5.36
CA ASN A 382 20.87 -16.88 5.43
C ASN A 382 22.00 -17.66 4.76
N LEU A 383 22.46 -17.22 3.58
CA LEU A 383 23.60 -17.83 2.88
C LEU A 383 24.90 -17.77 3.70
N ALA A 384 25.12 -16.68 4.43
CA ALA A 384 26.30 -16.50 5.27
C ALA A 384 26.31 -17.40 6.53
N LYS A 385 25.18 -17.98 6.94
CA LYS A 385 25.12 -18.87 8.11
C LYS A 385 25.99 -20.12 7.95
N ASN A 386 26.02 -20.73 6.77
CA ASN A 386 26.86 -21.91 6.52
C ASN A 386 28.35 -21.62 6.70
N THR A 387 28.80 -20.45 6.25
CA THR A 387 30.20 -20.03 6.43
C THR A 387 30.54 -19.88 7.92
N ILE A 388 29.60 -19.40 8.74
CA ILE A 388 29.79 -19.25 10.18
C ILE A 388 29.80 -20.63 10.85
N ASN A 389 28.81 -21.49 10.57
CA ASN A 389 28.72 -22.82 11.17
C ASN A 389 29.92 -23.71 10.83
N ASN A 390 30.41 -23.65 9.59
CA ASN A 390 31.60 -24.39 9.17
C ASN A 390 32.85 -23.88 9.91
N LYS A 391 33.02 -22.56 10.06
CA LYS A 391 34.14 -21.99 10.82
C LYS A 391 34.09 -22.33 12.31
N VAL A 392 32.91 -22.28 12.93
CA VAL A 392 32.73 -22.66 14.34
C VAL A 392 33.10 -24.13 14.54
N THR A 393 32.62 -25.01 13.66
CA THR A 393 32.93 -26.45 13.70
C THR A 393 34.43 -26.70 13.52
N GLU A 394 35.09 -25.96 12.63
CA GLU A 394 36.54 -26.04 12.41
C GLU A 394 37.33 -25.62 13.66
N VAL A 395 36.95 -24.51 14.30
CA VAL A 395 37.57 -24.03 15.55
C VAL A 395 37.36 -25.02 16.69
N GLU A 396 36.17 -25.59 16.85
CA GLU A 396 35.91 -26.62 17.86
C GLU A 396 36.76 -27.88 17.64
N ASN A 397 36.93 -28.29 16.37
CA ASN A 397 37.78 -29.43 16.03
C ASN A 397 39.26 -29.15 16.31
N LEU A 398 39.75 -27.93 16.03
CA LEU A 398 41.10 -27.49 16.37
C LEU A 398 41.32 -27.49 17.88
N ASN A 399 40.38 -26.95 18.66
CA ASN A 399 40.45 -26.96 20.12
C ASN A 399 40.48 -28.39 20.70
N LYS A 400 39.67 -29.30 20.14
CA LYS A 400 39.68 -30.72 20.53
C LYS A 400 41.01 -31.40 20.20
N LEU A 401 41.60 -31.11 19.05
CA LEU A 401 42.92 -31.62 18.64
C LEU A 401 44.03 -31.10 19.55
N GLU A 402 44.01 -29.81 19.90
CA GLU A 402 44.98 -29.21 20.81
C GLU A 402 44.87 -29.82 22.21
N GLN A 403 43.65 -29.98 22.74
CA GLN A 403 43.42 -30.62 24.03
C GLN A 403 43.93 -32.07 24.06
N LYS A 404 43.71 -32.83 22.98
CA LYS A 404 44.23 -34.21 22.84
C LYS A 404 45.77 -34.25 22.78
N ASN A 405 46.39 -33.29 22.10
CA ASN A 405 47.86 -33.15 22.03
C ASN A 405 48.49 -32.72 23.36
N ILE A 406 47.79 -31.94 24.17
CA ILE A 406 48.24 -31.58 25.53
C ILE A 406 48.17 -32.82 26.44
N LEU A 407 47.05 -33.54 26.42
CA LEU A 407 46.87 -34.75 27.23
C LEU A 407 47.91 -35.84 26.91
N SER A 408 48.29 -36.01 25.63
CA SER A 408 49.33 -36.97 25.25
C SER A 408 50.75 -36.57 25.68
N LYS A 409 51.02 -35.27 25.89
CA LYS A 409 52.30 -34.77 26.40
C LYS A 409 52.43 -34.81 27.93
N VAL A 410 51.29 -34.78 28.64
CA VAL A 410 51.23 -34.81 30.12
C VAL A 410 51.10 -36.23 30.67
N ALA A 411 50.69 -37.19 29.84
CA ALA A 411 50.69 -38.61 30.20
C ALA A 411 52.12 -39.13 30.36
N VAL A 412 52.65 -39.07 31.58
CA VAL A 412 53.88 -39.77 31.97
C VAL A 412 53.58 -41.27 31.94
N PRO A 413 54.36 -42.10 31.21
CA PRO A 413 54.20 -43.54 31.28
C PRO A 413 54.50 -44.00 32.72
N LEU A 414 53.51 -44.62 33.36
CA LEU A 414 53.62 -45.25 34.68
C LEU A 414 54.41 -46.57 34.60
#